data_AF-A0A4R7K9U7-F1
#
_entry.id   AF-A0A4R7K9U7-F1
#
_cell.length_a   1.000
_cell.length_b   1.000
_cell.length_c   1.000
_cell.angle_alpha   90.00
_cell.angle_beta   90.00
_cell.angle_gamma   90.00
#
_symmetry.space_group_name_H-M   'P 1'
#
loop_
_entity.id
_entity.type
_entity.pdbx_description
1 polymer ?
#
loop_
_entity_poly.entity_id
_entity_poly.type
_entity_poly.pdbx_seq_one_letter_code
_entity_poly.pdbx_strand_id
1 'polypeptide(L)'
;MRTLLCSICCLFLFYWNLTAQNSADCRTAIPVCADQPIMGLAGGTGDVDDFDPDVILQTGCLEKGSLSNANIEFNTSWFVFRAGTGGQVGFDIEALATSGSTPTAEWDFAVYGPDVDCADISNGTAQPIRCNYEVNDTNFTGLGVNPESGEEGRASLTGSQNTYDEYLDVIPGEIYYILINNFADNFTGDPEPFMLTFTGSSVNDSQETALDCTLRDEFLGLDIIACEGDDPITISALNSPAGADIASVEWTVDYEDDGVVDDTLSGSGDFGAELVIISPNSGRYFATITTITGTPPTVADDSGVLVTFFGTPILDRVETLDSNLSIDPDQNNIEFFIEGDGDYEYAINDGTFQDDAVFMNVPPGLNTVIINDKNGCGITDPIEFLVVGYPKFFTPNGDGINDDWNVEGIETLNNPVVYIFDRYGKLLKQLGANDSWDGNYNGQQMTSTDYWFRFEYGDMEDNLLVAKTRKTHFSLKR
;
A
#
# COMPACT_ATOMS: atom_id res chain seq x y z
N MET A 1 -49.27 -48.65 -30.57
CA MET A 1 -49.93 -47.55 -29.83
C MET A 1 -49.39 -47.62 -28.41
N ARG A 2 -48.30 -46.95 -28.02
CA ARG A 2 -48.01 -45.49 -28.03
C ARG A 2 -49.14 -44.66 -27.43
N THR A 3 -49.05 -44.44 -26.12
CA THR A 3 -49.62 -43.27 -25.43
C THR A 3 -48.58 -42.80 -24.42
N LEU A 4 -47.83 -41.78 -24.83
CA LEU A 4 -47.01 -40.92 -23.97
C LEU A 4 -47.97 -40.11 -23.10
N LEU A 5 -47.84 -40.17 -21.77
CA LEU A 5 -48.32 -39.09 -20.91
C LEU A 5 -47.30 -37.96 -21.03
N CYS A 6 -47.72 -36.87 -21.67
CA CYS A 6 -46.97 -35.62 -21.71
C CYS A 6 -47.24 -34.90 -20.37
N SER A 7 -46.37 -35.08 -19.39
CA SER A 7 -46.32 -34.21 -18.23
C SER A 7 -45.76 -32.88 -18.68
N ILE A 8 -46.62 -31.87 -18.76
CA ILE A 8 -46.25 -30.46 -18.82
C ILE A 8 -45.57 -30.18 -17.47
N CYS A 9 -44.25 -30.30 -17.44
CA CYS A 9 -43.44 -29.71 -16.38
C CYS A 9 -43.42 -28.22 -16.69
N CYS A 10 -44.24 -27.45 -15.97
CA CYS A 10 -44.07 -26.01 -15.90
C CYS A 10 -42.69 -25.77 -15.28
N LEU A 11 -41.68 -25.57 -16.12
CA LEU A 11 -40.46 -24.85 -15.78
C LEU A 11 -40.93 -23.48 -15.26
N PHE A 12 -41.02 -23.37 -13.94
CA PHE A 12 -40.93 -22.07 -13.29
C PHE A 12 -39.54 -21.54 -13.64
N LEU A 13 -39.49 -20.69 -14.66
CA LEU A 13 -38.41 -19.74 -14.84
C LEU A 13 -38.40 -18.88 -13.56
N PHE A 14 -37.58 -19.26 -12.59
CA PHE A 14 -37.07 -18.30 -11.63
C PHE A 14 -36.27 -17.31 -12.48
N TYR A 15 -36.90 -16.19 -12.85
CA TYR A 15 -36.18 -15.00 -13.25
C TYR A 15 -35.51 -14.50 -11.98
N TRP A 16 -34.26 -14.89 -11.78
CA TRP A 16 -33.38 -14.15 -10.89
C TRP A 16 -33.33 -12.75 -11.50
N ASN A 17 -33.82 -11.74 -10.78
CA ASN A 17 -33.55 -10.36 -11.16
C ASN A 17 -32.06 -10.17 -10.90
N LEU A 18 -31.23 -10.39 -11.92
CA LEU A 18 -29.81 -10.07 -11.87
C LEU A 18 -29.74 -8.54 -11.84
N THR A 19 -29.42 -8.00 -10.68
CA THR A 19 -29.04 -6.60 -10.52
C THR A 19 -27.62 -6.43 -11.00
N ALA A 20 -27.37 -5.41 -11.81
CA ALA A 20 -26.02 -5.09 -12.23
C ALA A 20 -25.23 -4.57 -11.02
N GLN A 21 -23.99 -5.02 -10.89
CA GLN A 21 -23.10 -4.66 -9.78
C GLN A 21 -22.16 -3.52 -10.19
N ASN A 22 -21.77 -2.69 -9.23
CA ASN A 22 -20.79 -1.62 -9.44
C ASN A 22 -19.98 -1.40 -8.15
N SER A 23 -18.66 -1.26 -8.31
CA SER A 23 -17.74 -0.65 -7.36
C SER A 23 -16.83 0.26 -8.15
N ALA A 24 -16.87 1.57 -7.91
CA ALA A 24 -16.11 2.51 -8.70
C ALA A 24 -14.64 2.64 -8.22
N ASP A 25 -14.33 2.12 -7.03
CA ASP A 25 -13.02 2.18 -6.38
C ASP A 25 -12.26 0.83 -6.44
N CYS A 26 -10.93 0.88 -6.60
CA CYS A 26 -10.05 -0.29 -6.62
C CYS A 26 -10.08 -1.05 -5.28
N ARG A 27 -10.01 -0.31 -4.17
CA ARG A 27 -9.93 -0.87 -2.81
C ARG A 27 -11.16 -1.74 -2.45
N THR A 28 -12.28 -1.55 -3.16
CA THR A 28 -13.53 -2.30 -2.97
C THR A 28 -13.92 -3.09 -4.22
N ALA A 29 -12.94 -3.39 -5.09
CA ALA A 29 -13.14 -4.15 -6.32
C ALA A 29 -13.96 -5.43 -6.07
N ILE A 30 -14.91 -5.69 -6.96
CA ILE A 30 -15.88 -6.77 -6.80
C ILE A 30 -15.23 -8.12 -7.07
N PRO A 31 -15.23 -9.07 -6.11
CA PRO A 31 -14.77 -10.42 -6.35
C PRO A 31 -15.61 -11.16 -7.39
N VAL A 32 -14.97 -11.73 -8.41
CA VAL A 32 -15.65 -12.46 -9.48
C VAL A 32 -15.10 -13.85 -9.71
N CYS A 33 -15.95 -14.71 -10.26
CA CYS A 33 -15.61 -16.05 -10.73
C CYS A 33 -16.04 -16.24 -12.19
N ALA A 34 -15.52 -17.28 -12.84
CA ALA A 34 -15.82 -17.57 -14.24
C ALA A 34 -17.10 -18.40 -14.39
N ASP A 35 -17.72 -18.89 -13.31
CA ASP A 35 -18.84 -19.83 -13.31
C ASP A 35 -20.06 -19.34 -14.13
N GLN A 36 -20.30 -18.03 -14.17
CA GLN A 36 -21.38 -17.40 -14.93
C GLN A 36 -21.01 -16.01 -15.48
N PRO A 37 -21.73 -15.51 -16.50
CA PRO A 37 -21.60 -14.11 -16.92
C PRO A 37 -21.98 -13.15 -15.78
N ILE A 38 -21.20 -12.09 -15.61
CA ILE A 38 -21.39 -11.07 -14.59
C ILE A 38 -22.07 -9.86 -15.23
N MET A 39 -23.15 -9.39 -14.61
CA MET A 39 -23.83 -8.17 -15.01
C MET A 39 -23.20 -7.00 -14.27
N GLY A 40 -22.48 -6.15 -14.99
CA GLY A 40 -21.84 -4.96 -14.44
C GLY A 40 -22.56 -3.68 -14.84
N LEU A 41 -22.31 -2.63 -14.06
CA LEU A 41 -22.73 -1.27 -14.31
C LEU A 41 -21.53 -0.39 -14.01
N ALA A 42 -21.14 0.51 -14.92
CA ALA A 42 -20.10 1.48 -14.62
C ALA A 42 -20.73 2.87 -14.47
N GLY A 43 -20.37 3.57 -13.41
CA GLY A 43 -20.95 4.88 -13.11
C GLY A 43 -20.41 5.47 -11.83
N GLY A 44 -20.33 6.80 -11.79
CA GLY A 44 -19.75 7.52 -10.65
C GLY A 44 -18.23 7.55 -10.68
N THR A 45 -17.62 8.09 -9.63
CA THR A 45 -16.17 8.32 -9.51
C THR A 45 -15.60 7.65 -8.25
N GLY A 46 -16.36 6.77 -7.59
CA GLY A 46 -15.97 6.25 -6.28
C GLY A 46 -16.13 7.24 -5.14
N ASP A 47 -15.85 6.76 -3.94
CA ASP A 47 -15.68 7.56 -2.72
C ASP A 47 -14.19 7.90 -2.48
N VAL A 48 -13.27 7.17 -3.12
CA VAL A 48 -11.81 7.29 -3.08
C VAL A 48 -11.31 7.62 -4.48
N ASP A 49 -10.47 8.63 -4.61
CA ASP A 49 -9.83 8.96 -5.89
C ASP A 49 -8.69 7.97 -6.17
N ASP A 50 -8.98 6.93 -6.95
CA ASP A 50 -8.02 5.94 -7.41
C ASP A 50 -6.95 6.57 -8.30
N PHE A 51 -7.24 7.66 -9.02
CA PHE A 51 -6.24 8.33 -9.86
C PHE A 51 -6.31 9.83 -9.69
N ASP A 52 -5.49 10.38 -8.78
CA ASP A 52 -5.41 11.84 -8.56
C ASP A 52 -5.28 12.56 -9.91
N PRO A 53 -6.30 13.31 -10.34
CA PRO A 53 -6.35 13.84 -11.70
C PRO A 53 -5.29 14.91 -11.94
N ASP A 54 -4.69 15.50 -10.92
CA ASP A 54 -3.62 16.49 -11.04
C ASP A 54 -2.23 15.85 -11.06
N VAL A 55 -2.09 14.61 -10.58
CA VAL A 55 -0.82 13.89 -10.49
C VAL A 55 -0.72 12.76 -11.53
N ILE A 56 -1.75 11.92 -11.63
CA ILE A 56 -1.81 10.74 -12.49
C ILE A 56 -2.67 11.02 -13.71
N LEU A 57 -1.98 11.38 -14.81
CA LEU A 57 -2.63 11.72 -16.09
C LEU A 57 -2.77 10.53 -17.03
N GLN A 58 -2.17 9.39 -16.71
CA GLN A 58 -2.15 8.20 -17.55
C GLN A 58 -1.84 6.95 -16.71
N THR A 59 -2.51 5.84 -17.03
CA THR A 59 -2.20 4.50 -16.52
C THR A 59 -2.26 3.50 -17.67
N GLY A 60 -1.10 2.98 -18.06
CA GLY A 60 -0.96 2.21 -19.30
C GLY A 60 -1.46 3.00 -20.52
N CYS A 61 -2.49 2.48 -21.19
CA CYS A 61 -3.11 3.13 -22.34
C CYS A 61 -4.35 3.98 -21.99
N LEU A 62 -4.80 3.99 -20.74
CA LEU A 62 -5.87 4.89 -20.31
C LEU A 62 -5.27 6.25 -19.97
N GLU A 63 -5.83 7.32 -20.53
CA GLU A 63 -5.32 8.68 -20.37
C GLU A 63 -6.41 9.62 -19.85
N LYS A 64 -6.02 10.60 -19.03
CA LYS A 64 -6.90 11.69 -18.62
C LYS A 64 -7.36 12.43 -19.87
N GLY A 65 -8.68 12.52 -20.05
CA GLY A 65 -9.26 13.23 -21.18
C GLY A 65 -8.82 14.70 -21.27
N SER A 66 -8.94 15.29 -22.46
CA SER A 66 -8.47 16.66 -22.73
C SER A 66 -9.29 17.78 -22.05
N LEU A 67 -10.32 17.43 -21.27
CA LEU A 67 -11.17 18.38 -20.58
C LEU A 67 -10.75 18.51 -19.12
N SER A 68 -10.90 19.71 -18.55
CA SER A 68 -10.40 20.02 -17.22
C SER A 68 -11.04 19.20 -16.09
N ASN A 69 -12.22 18.64 -16.33
CA ASN A 69 -12.96 17.79 -15.39
C ASN A 69 -12.90 16.30 -15.74
N ALA A 70 -12.13 15.90 -16.77
CA ALA A 70 -11.96 14.50 -17.08
C ALA A 70 -11.09 13.86 -16.00
N ASN A 71 -11.47 12.68 -15.54
CA ASN A 71 -10.65 11.80 -14.72
C ASN A 71 -10.58 10.44 -15.43
N ILE A 72 -9.49 9.68 -15.23
CA ILE A 72 -9.41 8.27 -15.59
C ILE A 72 -10.46 7.50 -14.78
N GLU A 73 -10.66 7.89 -13.53
CA GLU A 73 -11.70 7.36 -12.66
C GLU A 73 -13.05 8.09 -12.83
N PHE A 74 -13.60 8.03 -14.03
CA PHE A 74 -14.95 8.55 -14.26
C PHE A 74 -15.80 7.50 -14.96
N ASN A 75 -16.92 7.14 -14.33
CA ASN A 75 -17.76 6.00 -14.70
C ASN A 75 -16.97 4.71 -14.78
N THR A 76 -16.30 4.38 -13.67
CA THR A 76 -15.51 3.15 -13.51
C THR A 76 -16.33 2.05 -12.86
N SER A 77 -15.86 0.82 -13.07
CA SER A 77 -16.21 -0.35 -12.27
C SER A 77 -14.98 -1.24 -12.13
N TRP A 78 -14.66 -1.63 -10.90
CA TRP A 78 -13.55 -2.50 -10.57
C TRP A 78 -14.02 -3.91 -10.21
N PHE A 79 -13.29 -4.90 -10.73
CA PHE A 79 -13.45 -6.30 -10.39
C PHE A 79 -12.10 -6.90 -10.02
N VAL A 80 -12.13 -7.93 -9.19
CA VAL A 80 -10.94 -8.68 -8.81
C VAL A 80 -11.19 -10.16 -8.97
N PHE A 81 -10.21 -10.89 -9.49
CA PHE A 81 -10.25 -12.34 -9.54
C PHE A 81 -8.94 -12.96 -9.09
N ARG A 82 -9.04 -14.18 -8.55
CA ARG A 82 -7.90 -15.04 -8.26
C ARG A 82 -7.89 -16.22 -9.22
N ALA A 83 -6.77 -16.48 -9.87
CA ALA A 83 -6.63 -17.63 -10.74
C ALA A 83 -6.74 -18.95 -9.94
N GLY A 84 -7.71 -19.79 -10.26
CA GLY A 84 -7.90 -21.10 -9.63
C GLY A 84 -7.04 -22.19 -10.28
N THR A 85 -6.85 -22.11 -11.59
CA THR A 85 -5.96 -22.99 -12.36
C THR A 85 -5.05 -22.20 -13.30
N GLY A 86 -3.85 -22.74 -13.55
CA GLY A 86 -2.90 -22.12 -14.47
C GLY A 86 -3.28 -22.34 -15.94
N GLY A 87 -2.91 -21.41 -16.81
CA GLY A 87 -3.26 -21.44 -18.24
C GLY A 87 -3.57 -20.05 -18.76
N GLN A 88 -4.31 -19.98 -19.87
CA GLN A 88 -4.74 -18.70 -20.43
C GLN A 88 -6.09 -18.31 -19.87
N VAL A 89 -6.18 -17.09 -19.34
CA VAL A 89 -7.41 -16.42 -18.92
C VAL A 89 -7.60 -15.17 -19.76
N GLY A 90 -8.81 -15.01 -20.28
CA GLY A 90 -9.27 -13.81 -20.96
C GLY A 90 -10.68 -13.47 -20.50
N PHE A 91 -11.27 -12.44 -21.10
CA PHE A 91 -12.66 -12.08 -20.85
C PHE A 91 -13.21 -11.26 -22.00
N ASP A 92 -14.53 -11.28 -22.15
CA ASP A 92 -15.31 -10.45 -23.06
C ASP A 92 -16.10 -9.44 -22.23
N ILE A 93 -16.02 -8.16 -22.58
CA ILE A 93 -16.88 -7.08 -22.11
C ILE A 93 -17.87 -6.77 -23.23
N GLU A 94 -19.14 -7.12 -23.05
CA GLU A 94 -20.22 -6.84 -23.99
C GLU A 94 -20.98 -5.57 -23.57
N ALA A 95 -21.04 -4.58 -24.46
CA ALA A 95 -21.88 -3.40 -24.29
C ALA A 95 -23.36 -3.78 -24.40
N LEU A 96 -24.14 -3.41 -23.37
CA LEU A 96 -25.58 -3.69 -23.31
C LEU A 96 -26.40 -2.42 -23.51
N ALA A 97 -27.58 -2.57 -24.11
CA ALA A 97 -28.48 -1.46 -24.33
C ALA A 97 -29.21 -1.02 -23.06
N THR A 98 -29.29 0.29 -22.84
CA THR A 98 -30.18 0.90 -21.86
C THR A 98 -31.62 0.88 -22.36
N SER A 99 -32.41 -0.13 -21.96
CA SER A 99 -33.88 -0.25 -22.19
C SER A 99 -34.41 0.34 -23.51
N GLY A 100 -34.21 -0.38 -24.63
CA GLY A 100 -34.80 -0.06 -25.93
C GLY A 100 -33.99 0.89 -26.81
N SER A 101 -32.77 1.23 -26.39
CA SER A 101 -31.74 1.91 -27.19
C SER A 101 -30.83 0.92 -27.93
N THR A 102 -29.94 1.44 -28.78
CA THR A 102 -28.71 0.74 -29.16
C THR A 102 -27.66 0.96 -28.08
N PRO A 103 -26.78 -0.01 -27.77
CA PRO A 103 -25.65 0.22 -26.89
C PRO A 103 -24.86 1.45 -27.37
N THR A 104 -24.54 2.33 -26.44
CA THR A 104 -23.78 3.57 -26.67
C THR A 104 -22.43 3.58 -25.97
N ALA A 105 -22.27 2.73 -24.95
CA ALA A 105 -21.03 2.56 -24.23
C ALA A 105 -19.88 2.16 -25.15
N GLU A 106 -18.77 2.85 -24.99
CA GLU A 106 -17.45 2.47 -25.49
C GLU A 106 -16.62 2.11 -24.27
N TRP A 107 -16.45 0.81 -24.06
CA TRP A 107 -15.76 0.29 -22.89
C TRP A 107 -14.27 0.32 -23.10
N ASP A 108 -13.58 1.04 -22.23
CA ASP A 108 -12.15 0.98 -22.05
C ASP A 108 -11.86 0.08 -20.85
N PHE A 109 -10.70 -0.58 -20.85
CA PHE A 109 -10.31 -1.38 -19.70
C PHE A 109 -8.80 -1.39 -19.47
N ALA A 110 -8.43 -1.66 -18.23
CA ALA A 110 -7.06 -1.96 -17.82
C ALA A 110 -7.04 -3.14 -16.85
N VAL A 111 -6.02 -3.98 -16.94
CA VAL A 111 -5.81 -5.12 -16.06
C VAL A 111 -4.48 -4.96 -15.34
N TYR A 112 -4.51 -5.06 -14.02
CA TYR A 112 -3.34 -4.96 -13.16
C TYR A 112 -3.08 -6.29 -12.46
N GLY A 113 -1.80 -6.61 -12.25
CA GLY A 113 -1.38 -7.84 -11.60
C GLY A 113 -0.16 -8.50 -12.27
N PRO A 114 0.22 -9.71 -11.83
CA PRO A 114 -0.33 -10.39 -10.65
C PRO A 114 0.03 -9.69 -9.34
N ASP A 115 -0.81 -9.86 -8.31
CA ASP A 115 -0.52 -9.54 -6.89
C ASP A 115 -0.01 -8.11 -6.65
N VAL A 116 -0.69 -7.13 -7.25
CA VAL A 116 -0.43 -5.70 -7.01
C VAL A 116 -1.39 -5.14 -5.96
N ASP A 117 -0.91 -4.17 -5.18
CA ASP A 117 -1.75 -3.46 -4.22
C ASP A 117 -2.49 -2.29 -4.88
N CYS A 118 -3.72 -2.03 -4.48
CA CYS A 118 -4.45 -0.85 -4.98
C CYS A 118 -3.72 0.46 -4.64
N ALA A 119 -2.95 0.53 -3.55
CA ALA A 119 -2.12 1.70 -3.26
C ALA A 119 -1.09 1.98 -4.36
N ASP A 120 -0.46 0.94 -4.91
CA ASP A 120 0.51 1.06 -6.02
C ASP A 120 -0.18 1.41 -7.34
N ILE A 121 -1.40 0.92 -7.55
CA ILE A 121 -2.25 1.33 -8.68
C ILE A 121 -2.57 2.83 -8.55
N SER A 122 -3.02 3.26 -7.36
CA SER A 122 -3.51 4.61 -7.16
C SER A 122 -2.41 5.68 -7.16
N ASN A 123 -1.20 5.32 -6.73
CA ASN A 123 -0.03 6.21 -6.83
C ASN A 123 0.68 6.12 -8.20
N GLY A 124 0.20 5.27 -9.11
CA GLY A 124 0.69 5.09 -10.48
C GLY A 124 2.01 4.31 -10.62
N THR A 125 2.55 3.74 -9.53
CA THR A 125 3.77 2.92 -9.59
C THR A 125 3.50 1.55 -10.21
N ALA A 126 2.31 0.97 -9.99
CA ALA A 126 1.83 -0.19 -10.71
C ALA A 126 1.20 0.24 -12.05
N GLN A 127 1.70 -0.33 -13.14
CA GLN A 127 1.16 -0.12 -14.49
C GLN A 127 0.37 -1.35 -14.93
N PRO A 128 -0.70 -1.18 -15.72
CA PRO A 128 -1.50 -2.31 -16.16
C PRO A 128 -0.70 -3.18 -17.13
N ILE A 129 -0.87 -4.49 -17.01
CA ILE A 129 -0.21 -5.48 -17.85
C ILE A 129 -0.98 -5.73 -19.17
N ARG A 130 -2.25 -5.36 -19.21
CA ARG A 130 -3.10 -5.34 -20.40
C ARG A 130 -4.02 -4.14 -20.34
N CYS A 131 -4.34 -3.56 -21.48
CA CYS A 131 -5.35 -2.51 -21.53
C CYS A 131 -5.83 -2.28 -22.96
N ASN A 132 -7.03 -1.76 -23.11
CA ASN A 132 -7.56 -1.33 -24.40
C ASN A 132 -8.45 -0.10 -24.19
N TYR A 133 -8.36 0.86 -25.10
CA TYR A 133 -9.19 2.08 -25.12
C TYR A 133 -9.69 2.40 -26.54
N GLU A 134 -9.59 1.42 -27.44
CA GLU A 134 -9.80 1.63 -28.87
C GLU A 134 -11.26 1.50 -29.26
N VAL A 135 -11.67 2.33 -30.22
CA VAL A 135 -13.03 2.36 -30.76
C VAL A 135 -13.36 1.01 -31.39
N ASN A 136 -14.46 0.40 -30.91
CA ASN A 136 -14.88 -0.92 -31.35
C ASN A 136 -15.92 -0.84 -32.47
N ASP A 137 -15.68 -1.61 -33.54
CA ASP A 137 -16.68 -1.84 -34.61
C ASP A 137 -17.71 -2.92 -34.22
N THR A 138 -17.57 -3.51 -33.02
CA THR A 138 -18.45 -4.53 -32.42
C THR A 138 -18.87 -4.09 -31.03
N ASN A 139 -19.86 -4.77 -30.43
CA ASN A 139 -20.24 -4.50 -29.03
C ASN A 139 -19.24 -5.07 -28.01
N PHE A 140 -18.12 -5.64 -28.45
CA PHE A 140 -17.20 -6.41 -27.62
C PHE A 140 -15.81 -5.79 -27.58
N THR A 141 -15.23 -5.76 -26.38
CA THR A 141 -13.78 -5.61 -26.13
C THR A 141 -13.34 -6.63 -25.09
N GLY A 142 -12.04 -6.77 -24.84
CA GLY A 142 -11.53 -7.59 -23.75
C GLY A 142 -10.18 -8.25 -24.04
N LEU A 143 -9.97 -9.42 -23.45
CA LEU A 143 -8.75 -10.21 -23.57
C LEU A 143 -9.00 -11.52 -24.30
N GLY A 144 -8.19 -11.82 -25.29
CA GLY A 144 -8.25 -13.09 -26.02
C GLY A 144 -8.69 -12.95 -27.46
N VAL A 145 -9.89 -13.42 -27.81
CA VAL A 145 -10.38 -13.43 -29.20
C VAL A 145 -11.78 -12.85 -29.25
N ASN A 146 -11.97 -11.81 -30.05
CA ASN A 146 -13.28 -11.18 -30.20
C ASN A 146 -14.31 -12.21 -30.70
N PRO A 147 -15.43 -12.44 -29.98
CA PRO A 147 -16.38 -13.50 -30.31
C PRO A 147 -17.21 -13.22 -31.57
N GLU A 148 -17.32 -11.95 -31.99
CA GLU A 148 -18.06 -11.54 -33.17
C GLU A 148 -17.17 -11.50 -34.42
N SER A 149 -15.99 -10.87 -34.33
CA SER A 149 -15.09 -10.68 -35.46
C SER A 149 -14.09 -11.82 -35.68
N GLY A 150 -13.79 -12.59 -34.63
CA GLY A 150 -12.72 -13.59 -34.61
C GLY A 150 -11.31 -12.99 -34.60
N GLU A 151 -11.18 -11.69 -34.33
CA GLU A 151 -9.90 -11.01 -34.18
C GLU A 151 -9.15 -11.54 -32.96
N GLU A 152 -7.92 -12.01 -33.16
CA GLU A 152 -7.00 -12.35 -32.06
C GLU A 152 -6.46 -11.06 -31.43
N GLY A 153 -6.55 -10.96 -30.12
CA GLY A 153 -6.02 -9.88 -29.32
C GLY A 153 -4.51 -9.74 -29.45
N ARG A 154 -4.04 -8.50 -29.33
CA ARG A 154 -2.63 -8.11 -29.46
C ARG A 154 -2.35 -6.98 -28.48
N ALA A 155 -1.09 -6.82 -28.07
CA ALA A 155 -0.65 -5.66 -27.30
C ALA A 155 -1.28 -4.36 -27.82
N SER A 156 -1.81 -3.55 -26.91
CA SER A 156 -2.51 -2.29 -27.21
C SER A 156 -1.75 -1.42 -28.23
N LEU A 157 -2.43 -0.98 -29.29
CA LEU A 157 -1.89 -0.11 -30.34
C LEU A 157 -2.74 1.14 -30.46
N THR A 158 -2.10 2.30 -30.61
CA THR A 158 -2.82 3.57 -30.82
C THR A 158 -3.46 3.65 -32.22
N GLY A 159 -4.72 4.07 -32.31
CA GLY A 159 -5.39 4.44 -33.56
C GLY A 159 -6.31 3.38 -34.16
N SER A 160 -7.01 2.66 -33.29
CA SER A 160 -8.12 1.72 -33.52
C SER A 160 -7.71 0.53 -34.38
N GLN A 161 -6.65 -0.13 -33.94
CA GLN A 161 -6.00 -1.20 -34.69
C GLN A 161 -6.26 -2.60 -34.13
N ASN A 162 -6.82 -2.70 -32.92
CA ASN A 162 -7.23 -3.95 -32.28
C ASN A 162 -8.25 -3.70 -31.18
N THR A 163 -9.32 -4.48 -31.17
CA THR A 163 -10.42 -4.38 -30.18
C THR A 163 -10.18 -5.19 -28.91
N TYR A 164 -9.17 -6.07 -28.94
CA TYR A 164 -8.81 -6.99 -27.87
C TYR A 164 -7.31 -6.94 -27.59
N ASP A 165 -6.93 -7.18 -26.34
CA ASP A 165 -5.54 -7.43 -25.94
C ASP A 165 -5.30 -8.95 -25.74
N GLU A 166 -4.05 -9.36 -25.60
CA GLU A 166 -3.62 -10.76 -25.49
C GLU A 166 -4.15 -11.39 -24.21
N TYR A 167 -4.39 -12.71 -24.24
CA TYR A 167 -4.68 -13.50 -23.03
C TYR A 167 -3.63 -13.24 -21.92
N LEU A 168 -4.06 -13.41 -20.67
CA LEU A 168 -3.18 -13.52 -19.52
C LEU A 168 -2.70 -14.96 -19.41
N ASP A 169 -1.38 -15.14 -19.25
CA ASP A 169 -0.83 -16.43 -18.82
C ASP A 169 -0.73 -16.41 -17.29
N VAL A 170 -1.61 -17.18 -16.63
CA VAL A 170 -1.77 -17.17 -15.16
C VAL A 170 -1.28 -18.46 -14.51
N ILE A 171 -0.92 -18.34 -13.23
CA ILE A 171 -0.56 -19.43 -12.31
C ILE A 171 -1.61 -19.47 -11.18
N PRO A 172 -1.95 -20.66 -10.63
CA PRO A 172 -2.90 -20.75 -9.53
C PRO A 172 -2.48 -19.88 -8.33
N GLY A 173 -3.41 -19.07 -7.83
CA GLY A 173 -3.23 -18.20 -6.68
C GLY A 173 -2.99 -16.72 -7.02
N GLU A 174 -2.57 -16.39 -8.24
CA GLU A 174 -2.33 -15.00 -8.65
C GLU A 174 -3.63 -14.19 -8.67
N ILE A 175 -3.57 -12.97 -8.15
CA ILE A 175 -4.68 -12.01 -8.09
C ILE A 175 -4.52 -10.94 -9.16
N TYR A 176 -5.64 -10.58 -9.81
CA TYR A 176 -5.68 -9.55 -10.84
C TYR A 176 -6.88 -8.63 -10.65
N TYR A 177 -6.67 -7.34 -10.90
CA TYR A 177 -7.70 -6.31 -10.89
C TYR A 177 -8.07 -5.92 -12.33
N ILE A 178 -9.35 -5.72 -12.59
CA ILE A 178 -9.90 -5.27 -13.86
C ILE A 178 -10.60 -3.93 -13.60
N LEU A 179 -10.06 -2.87 -14.18
CA LEU A 179 -10.71 -1.59 -14.31
C LEU A 179 -11.49 -1.58 -15.63
N ILE A 180 -12.79 -1.32 -15.57
CA ILE A 180 -13.64 -1.06 -16.73
C ILE A 180 -14.11 0.39 -16.65
N ASN A 181 -13.93 1.15 -17.72
CA ASN A 181 -14.21 2.56 -17.78
C ASN A 181 -15.14 2.88 -18.97
N ASN A 182 -16.14 3.74 -18.76
CA ASN A 182 -16.94 4.32 -19.85
C ASN A 182 -16.47 5.75 -20.17
N PHE A 183 -15.37 5.86 -20.94
CA PHE A 183 -14.74 7.15 -21.19
C PHE A 183 -15.59 8.08 -22.05
N ALA A 184 -16.37 7.53 -22.99
CA ALA A 184 -17.17 8.30 -23.93
C ALA A 184 -18.28 9.12 -23.24
N ASP A 185 -18.78 8.64 -22.09
CA ASP A 185 -19.86 9.27 -21.32
C ASP A 185 -19.37 10.15 -20.15
N ASN A 186 -18.12 10.61 -20.22
CA ASN A 186 -17.48 11.60 -19.34
C ASN A 186 -18.29 12.90 -19.05
N PHE A 187 -19.49 13.06 -19.62
CA PHE A 187 -20.28 14.31 -19.61
C PHE A 187 -21.76 14.17 -19.22
N THR A 188 -22.32 12.95 -19.22
CA THR A 188 -23.74 12.73 -18.88
C THR A 188 -23.90 12.22 -17.44
N GLY A 189 -22.96 11.37 -16.99
CA GLY A 189 -22.99 10.73 -15.67
C GLY A 189 -24.06 9.64 -15.54
N ASP A 190 -24.67 9.23 -16.66
CA ASP A 190 -25.67 8.17 -16.66
C ASP A 190 -24.95 6.81 -16.67
N PRO A 191 -25.21 5.93 -15.69
CA PRO A 191 -24.53 4.65 -15.62
C PRO A 191 -24.99 3.70 -16.73
N GLU A 192 -24.05 3.01 -17.38
CA GLU A 192 -24.34 2.09 -18.49
C GLU A 192 -23.99 0.63 -18.15
N PRO A 193 -24.83 -0.35 -18.53
CA PRO A 193 -24.61 -1.74 -18.19
C PRO A 193 -23.71 -2.46 -19.21
N PHE A 194 -22.98 -3.47 -18.72
CA PHE A 194 -22.22 -4.41 -19.54
C PHE A 194 -22.36 -5.84 -19.01
N MET A 195 -21.95 -6.80 -19.83
CA MET A 195 -21.76 -8.18 -19.41
C MET A 195 -20.28 -8.53 -19.48
N LEU A 196 -19.73 -9.06 -18.38
CA LEU A 196 -18.37 -9.58 -18.30
C LEU A 196 -18.41 -11.11 -18.32
N THR A 197 -17.74 -11.74 -19.29
CA THR A 197 -17.68 -13.20 -19.44
C THR A 197 -16.24 -13.66 -19.56
N PHE A 198 -15.78 -14.53 -18.66
CA PHE A 198 -14.42 -15.06 -18.73
C PHE A 198 -14.24 -16.11 -19.84
N THR A 199 -13.06 -16.11 -20.46
CA THR A 199 -12.67 -16.96 -21.60
C THR A 199 -11.23 -17.47 -21.45
N GLY A 200 -10.72 -18.19 -22.46
CA GLY A 200 -9.34 -18.71 -22.46
C GLY A 200 -9.23 -20.20 -22.14
N SER A 201 -8.02 -20.76 -22.26
CA SER A 201 -7.81 -22.21 -22.11
C SER A 201 -8.13 -22.73 -20.71
N SER A 202 -7.81 -21.96 -19.66
CA SER A 202 -8.11 -22.32 -18.27
C SER A 202 -9.63 -22.43 -18.06
N VAL A 203 -10.38 -21.45 -18.57
CA VAL A 203 -11.86 -21.41 -18.51
C VAL A 203 -12.50 -22.50 -19.36
N ASN A 204 -11.97 -22.76 -20.56
CA ASN A 204 -12.45 -23.83 -21.44
C ASN A 204 -12.24 -25.23 -20.86
N ASP A 205 -11.14 -25.43 -20.11
CA ASP A 205 -10.87 -26.68 -19.42
C ASP A 205 -11.86 -26.90 -18.27
N SER A 206 -12.10 -25.87 -17.44
CA SER A 206 -13.19 -25.89 -16.46
C SER A 206 -13.57 -24.49 -15.98
N GLN A 207 -14.77 -24.06 -16.36
CA GLN A 207 -15.33 -22.77 -15.97
C GLN A 207 -15.51 -22.61 -14.45
N GLU A 208 -15.75 -23.71 -13.73
CA GLU A 208 -15.97 -23.74 -12.27
C GLU A 208 -14.67 -23.67 -11.45
N THR A 209 -13.51 -23.95 -12.07
CA THR A 209 -12.23 -23.98 -11.35
C THR A 209 -11.18 -23.06 -11.93
N ALA A 210 -11.45 -22.44 -13.08
CA ALA A 210 -10.51 -21.53 -13.72
C ALA A 210 -10.17 -20.34 -12.83
N LEU A 211 -11.19 -19.80 -12.14
CA LEU A 211 -11.05 -18.79 -11.10
C LEU A 211 -11.43 -19.39 -9.75
N ASP A 212 -10.84 -18.88 -8.67
CA ASP A 212 -11.15 -19.30 -7.31
C ASP A 212 -12.47 -18.67 -6.84
N CYS A 213 -13.58 -19.40 -6.98
CA CYS A 213 -14.89 -18.88 -6.58
C CYS A 213 -15.06 -18.67 -5.06
N THR A 214 -14.13 -19.14 -4.22
CA THR A 214 -14.18 -18.84 -2.77
C THR A 214 -14.01 -17.36 -2.48
N LEU A 215 -13.37 -16.62 -3.40
CA LEU A 215 -13.25 -15.17 -3.35
C LEU A 215 -14.62 -14.46 -3.35
N ARG A 216 -15.67 -15.08 -3.92
CA ARG A 216 -17.04 -14.52 -3.89
C ARG A 216 -17.71 -14.68 -2.53
N ASP A 217 -17.25 -15.62 -1.71
CA ASP A 217 -17.70 -15.75 -0.33
C ASP A 217 -17.05 -14.67 0.56
N GLU A 218 -15.90 -14.13 0.12
CA GLU A 218 -15.20 -12.93 0.65
C GLU A 218 -15.75 -11.65 -0.01
N PHE A 219 -17.08 -11.49 0.02
CA PHE A 219 -17.78 -10.46 -0.77
C PHE A 219 -17.56 -9.02 -0.30
N LEU A 220 -16.92 -8.80 0.86
CA LEU A 220 -16.47 -7.48 1.28
C LEU A 220 -15.21 -7.01 0.54
N GLY A 221 -14.56 -7.91 -0.21
CA GLY A 221 -13.33 -7.62 -0.96
C GLY A 221 -12.09 -8.18 -0.28
N LEU A 222 -10.93 -7.73 -0.76
CA LEU A 222 -9.63 -8.05 -0.18
C LEU A 222 -9.27 -7.08 0.94
N ASP A 223 -8.27 -7.44 1.75
CA ASP A 223 -7.73 -6.57 2.80
C ASP A 223 -7.29 -5.21 2.21
N ILE A 224 -7.61 -4.14 2.93
CA ILE A 224 -7.44 -2.75 2.47
C ILE A 224 -6.36 -2.08 3.30
N ILE A 225 -5.36 -1.53 2.62
CA ILE A 225 -4.37 -0.62 3.18
C ILE A 225 -4.77 0.82 2.84
N ALA A 226 -4.78 1.68 3.86
CA ALA A 226 -5.13 3.09 3.73
C ALA A 226 -4.24 3.95 4.65
N CYS A 227 -4.29 5.27 4.47
CA CYS A 227 -3.48 6.18 5.25
C CYS A 227 -4.32 6.97 6.26
N GLU A 228 -3.73 7.31 7.40
CA GLU A 228 -4.43 8.12 8.39
C GLU A 228 -4.78 9.50 7.80
N GLY A 229 -6.07 9.84 7.85
CA GLY A 229 -6.59 11.06 7.23
C GLY A 229 -7.02 10.93 5.77
N ASP A 230 -6.91 9.74 5.16
CA ASP A 230 -7.56 9.42 3.88
C ASP A 230 -9.07 9.65 3.95
N ASP A 231 -9.68 9.79 2.77
CA ASP A 231 -11.13 9.81 2.63
C ASP A 231 -11.77 8.51 3.19
N PRO A 232 -13.03 8.58 3.66
CA PRO A 232 -13.72 7.42 4.20
C PRO A 232 -13.81 6.26 3.21
N ILE A 233 -13.66 5.03 3.71
CA ILE A 233 -13.76 3.81 2.91
C ILE A 233 -15.17 3.25 3.07
N THR A 234 -15.90 3.09 1.97
CA THR A 234 -17.24 2.49 1.99
C THR A 234 -17.18 1.04 1.51
N ILE A 235 -17.32 0.07 2.40
CA ILE A 235 -17.46 -1.34 2.01
C ILE A 235 -18.94 -1.71 1.87
N SER A 236 -19.26 -2.66 0.98
CA SER A 236 -20.65 -2.97 0.62
C SER A 236 -20.94 -4.46 0.56
N ALA A 237 -22.03 -4.87 1.21
CA ALA A 237 -22.59 -6.22 1.14
C ALA A 237 -23.57 -6.41 -0.04
N LEU A 238 -23.81 -5.38 -0.86
CA LEU A 238 -24.72 -5.44 -2.00
C LEU A 238 -24.24 -6.39 -3.11
N ASN A 239 -22.93 -6.64 -3.18
CA ASN A 239 -22.32 -7.55 -4.16
C ASN A 239 -22.22 -9.00 -3.66
N SER A 240 -22.81 -9.30 -2.49
CA SER A 240 -22.79 -10.62 -1.87
C SER A 240 -23.53 -11.70 -2.68
N PRO A 241 -23.27 -13.00 -2.39
CA PRO A 241 -24.03 -14.11 -2.95
C PRO A 241 -25.55 -14.07 -2.69
N ALA A 242 -26.02 -13.24 -1.76
CA ALA A 242 -27.45 -13.04 -1.53
C ALA A 242 -28.15 -12.31 -2.69
N GLY A 243 -27.41 -11.54 -3.49
CA GLY A 243 -27.96 -10.73 -4.57
C GLY A 243 -29.12 -9.84 -4.10
N ALA A 244 -30.25 -9.88 -4.80
CA ALA A 244 -31.44 -9.11 -4.41
C ALA A 244 -32.18 -9.64 -3.16
N ASP A 245 -31.75 -10.75 -2.55
CA ASP A 245 -32.41 -11.39 -1.40
C ASP A 245 -31.90 -10.85 -0.05
N ILE A 246 -31.62 -9.54 0.06
CA ILE A 246 -31.12 -8.90 1.28
C ILE A 246 -32.28 -8.28 2.06
N ALA A 247 -32.50 -8.72 3.31
CA ALA A 247 -33.49 -8.12 4.21
C ALA A 247 -32.85 -7.07 5.14
N SER A 248 -31.68 -7.39 5.70
CA SER A 248 -30.88 -6.50 6.56
C SER A 248 -29.46 -7.02 6.68
N VAL A 249 -28.52 -6.13 6.96
CA VAL A 249 -27.11 -6.47 7.22
C VAL A 249 -26.72 -6.07 8.64
N GLU A 250 -26.02 -6.97 9.34
CA GLU A 250 -25.39 -6.74 10.63
C GLU A 250 -23.87 -6.65 10.43
N TRP A 251 -23.26 -5.61 11.01
CA TRP A 251 -21.82 -5.35 10.91
C TRP A 251 -21.16 -5.52 12.26
N THR A 252 -20.01 -6.19 12.28
CA THR A 252 -19.17 -6.35 13.47
C THR A 252 -17.72 -6.07 13.14
N VAL A 253 -16.94 -5.68 14.15
CA VAL A 253 -15.51 -5.40 14.00
C VAL A 253 -14.70 -6.04 15.13
N ASP A 254 -13.52 -6.54 14.77
CA ASP A 254 -12.41 -6.94 15.65
C ASP A 254 -11.28 -5.94 15.43
N TYR A 255 -11.09 -5.01 16.35
CA TYR A 255 -10.16 -3.88 16.16
C TYR A 255 -8.70 -4.31 16.24
N GLU A 256 -8.40 -5.35 17.01
CA GLU A 256 -7.06 -5.87 17.23
C GLU A 256 -6.68 -7.03 16.28
N ASP A 257 -7.60 -7.48 15.43
CA ASP A 257 -7.50 -8.68 14.59
C ASP A 257 -7.04 -9.90 15.40
N ASP A 258 -7.53 -10.05 16.63
CA ASP A 258 -7.13 -11.09 17.57
C ASP A 258 -8.07 -12.31 17.60
N GLY A 259 -9.10 -12.28 16.75
CA GLY A 259 -10.15 -13.27 16.59
C GLY A 259 -11.35 -13.04 17.51
N VAL A 260 -11.44 -11.89 18.18
CA VAL A 260 -12.54 -11.52 19.08
C VAL A 260 -13.26 -10.28 18.55
N VAL A 261 -14.56 -10.43 18.31
CA VAL A 261 -15.41 -9.28 17.95
C VAL A 261 -15.57 -8.33 19.14
N ASP A 262 -15.26 -7.06 18.93
CA ASP A 262 -15.31 -6.00 19.93
C ASP A 262 -16.61 -5.20 19.91
N ASP A 263 -17.10 -4.87 18.71
CA ASP A 263 -18.26 -3.99 18.56
C ASP A 263 -19.20 -4.40 17.41
N THR A 264 -20.43 -3.89 17.50
CA THR A 264 -21.46 -3.99 16.45
C THR A 264 -21.71 -2.60 15.88
N LEU A 265 -21.53 -2.47 14.56
CA LEU A 265 -21.59 -1.20 13.86
C LEU A 265 -22.94 -1.00 13.18
N SER A 266 -23.29 0.27 12.92
CA SER A 266 -24.51 0.63 12.20
C SER A 266 -24.19 0.89 10.73
N GLY A 267 -24.70 0.03 9.85
CA GLY A 267 -24.60 0.24 8.41
C GLY A 267 -25.48 1.39 7.90
N SER A 268 -25.15 1.87 6.72
CA SER A 268 -25.86 2.88 5.92
C SER A 268 -26.45 2.28 4.65
N GLY A 269 -27.07 3.13 3.83
CA GLY A 269 -27.65 2.71 2.55
C GLY A 269 -28.92 1.85 2.70
N ASP A 270 -29.33 1.25 1.58
CA ASP A 270 -30.46 0.33 1.56
C ASP A 270 -30.14 -0.92 2.39
N PHE A 271 -31.09 -1.36 3.21
CA PHE A 271 -30.95 -2.52 4.11
C PHE A 271 -29.85 -2.41 5.18
N GLY A 272 -29.15 -1.27 5.27
CA GLY A 272 -27.93 -1.15 6.08
C GLY A 272 -26.72 -1.85 5.45
N ALA A 273 -26.74 -2.08 4.13
CA ALA A 273 -25.78 -2.93 3.43
C ALA A 273 -24.43 -2.26 3.12
N GLU A 274 -24.24 -1.00 3.47
CA GLU A 274 -22.97 -0.30 3.33
C GLU A 274 -22.40 0.03 4.71
N LEU A 275 -21.08 0.02 4.85
CA LEU A 275 -20.39 0.48 6.06
C LEU A 275 -19.32 1.48 5.68
N VAL A 276 -19.42 2.68 6.25
CA VAL A 276 -18.42 3.74 6.09
C VAL A 276 -17.41 3.64 7.22
N ILE A 277 -16.17 3.32 6.89
CA ILE A 277 -15.04 3.19 7.80
C ILE A 277 -14.21 4.47 7.69
N ILE A 278 -13.95 5.09 8.84
CA ILE A 278 -13.18 6.34 8.93
C ILE A 278 -11.87 6.10 9.65
N SER A 279 -10.81 6.75 9.17
CA SER A 279 -9.52 6.78 9.86
C SER A 279 -9.67 7.31 11.31
N PRO A 280 -8.91 6.79 12.29
CA PRO A 280 -7.88 5.74 12.19
C PRO A 280 -8.39 4.37 12.67
N ASN A 281 -9.65 4.02 12.39
CA ASN A 281 -10.27 2.80 12.93
C ASN A 281 -9.81 1.55 12.13
N SER A 282 -8.56 1.13 12.30
CA SER A 282 -8.08 -0.14 11.78
C SER A 282 -8.80 -1.31 12.44
N GLY A 283 -9.01 -2.41 11.72
CA GLY A 283 -9.64 -3.61 12.25
C GLY A 283 -10.17 -4.55 11.17
N ARG A 284 -10.56 -5.76 11.56
CA ARG A 284 -11.24 -6.72 10.69
C ARG A 284 -12.75 -6.56 10.80
N TYR A 285 -13.38 -6.23 9.68
CA TYR A 285 -14.80 -5.95 9.56
C TYR A 285 -15.54 -7.13 8.95
N PHE A 286 -16.67 -7.50 9.53
CA PHE A 286 -17.48 -8.64 9.10
C PHE A 286 -18.91 -8.19 8.80
N ALA A 287 -19.56 -8.88 7.85
CA ALA A 287 -20.94 -8.66 7.48
C ALA A 287 -21.75 -9.96 7.58
N THR A 288 -22.88 -9.92 8.28
CA THR A 288 -23.89 -10.99 8.29
C THR A 288 -25.20 -10.47 7.70
N ILE A 289 -25.61 -11.05 6.59
CA ILE A 289 -26.84 -10.74 5.87
C ILE A 289 -27.95 -11.66 6.35
N THR A 290 -29.11 -11.10 6.68
CA THR A 290 -30.37 -11.85 6.80
C THR A 290 -31.12 -11.80 5.49
N THR A 291 -31.58 -12.94 4.99
CA THR A 291 -32.28 -12.99 3.68
C THR A 291 -33.78 -12.77 3.78
N ILE A 292 -34.39 -12.27 2.69
CA ILE A 292 -35.85 -12.05 2.63
C ILE A 292 -36.57 -13.39 2.54
N THR A 293 -36.07 -14.31 1.73
CA THR A 293 -36.67 -15.64 1.53
C THR A 293 -36.47 -16.58 2.73
N GLY A 294 -35.47 -16.31 3.56
CA GLY A 294 -35.04 -17.17 4.65
C GLY A 294 -34.35 -18.46 4.18
N THR A 295 -33.94 -18.56 2.91
CA THR A 295 -33.28 -19.75 2.33
C THR A 295 -32.10 -19.37 1.41
N PRO A 296 -30.84 -19.40 1.88
CA PRO A 296 -30.43 -19.67 3.26
C PRO A 296 -30.92 -18.57 4.20
N PRO A 297 -31.10 -18.82 5.51
CA PRO A 297 -31.57 -17.79 6.45
C PRO A 297 -30.57 -16.62 6.57
N THR A 298 -29.28 -16.92 6.45
CA THR A 298 -28.19 -15.95 6.50
C THR A 298 -27.14 -16.25 5.44
N VAL A 299 -26.44 -15.20 5.01
CA VAL A 299 -25.21 -15.22 4.21
C VAL A 299 -24.20 -14.37 4.97
N ALA A 300 -22.98 -14.85 5.18
CA ALA A 300 -21.97 -14.12 5.96
C ALA A 300 -20.63 -14.14 5.24
N ASP A 301 -19.88 -13.05 5.39
CA ASP A 301 -18.46 -13.01 5.08
C ASP A 301 -17.72 -13.33 6.38
N ASP A 302 -17.39 -14.61 6.57
CA ASP A 302 -16.77 -15.12 7.79
C ASP A 302 -15.25 -14.81 7.83
N SER A 303 -14.61 -14.53 6.69
CA SER A 303 -13.22 -14.10 6.62
C SER A 303 -13.08 -12.62 7.00
N GLY A 304 -14.10 -11.82 6.65
CA GLY A 304 -14.10 -10.38 6.84
C GLY A 304 -13.03 -9.68 5.98
N VAL A 305 -13.06 -8.36 6.02
CA VAL A 305 -12.04 -7.50 5.38
C VAL A 305 -11.20 -6.83 6.45
N LEU A 306 -9.88 -7.00 6.43
CA LEU A 306 -8.97 -6.23 7.28
C LEU A 306 -8.72 -4.87 6.66
N VAL A 307 -9.09 -3.81 7.37
CA VAL A 307 -8.75 -2.44 6.98
C VAL A 307 -7.66 -1.94 7.92
N THR A 308 -6.51 -1.57 7.37
CA THR A 308 -5.37 -1.07 8.13
C THR A 308 -5.05 0.36 7.70
N PHE A 309 -5.17 1.31 8.63
CA PHE A 309 -4.72 2.68 8.47
C PHE A 309 -3.30 2.86 8.99
N PHE A 310 -2.37 3.26 8.13
CA PHE A 310 -1.01 3.63 8.53
C PHE A 310 -0.86 5.15 8.65
N GLY A 311 -0.25 5.60 9.75
CA GLY A 311 0.09 7.00 9.96
C GLY A 311 1.40 7.40 9.30
N THR A 312 1.65 8.70 9.17
CA THR A 312 2.98 9.18 8.78
C THR A 312 4.02 8.73 9.81
N PRO A 313 5.21 8.26 9.40
CA PRO A 313 6.23 7.77 10.33
C PRO A 313 6.66 8.84 11.34
N ILE A 314 6.76 8.44 12.61
CA ILE A 314 7.22 9.32 13.70
C ILE A 314 8.55 8.78 14.24
N LEU A 315 9.63 9.57 14.15
CA LEU A 315 10.89 9.20 14.79
C LEU A 315 10.76 9.32 16.32
N ASP A 316 10.80 8.19 17.02
CA ASP A 316 10.85 8.14 18.49
C ASP A 316 12.24 8.56 18.99
N ARG A 317 13.28 7.83 18.55
CA ARG A 317 14.66 8.12 18.98
C ARG A 317 15.72 7.56 18.05
N VAL A 318 16.92 8.10 18.21
CA VAL A 318 18.15 7.60 17.57
C VAL A 318 19.09 7.09 18.67
N GLU A 319 19.53 5.84 18.57
CA GLU A 319 20.50 5.27 19.49
C GLU A 319 21.86 5.10 18.82
N THR A 320 22.94 5.48 19.50
CA THR A 320 24.31 5.12 19.08
C THR A 320 24.64 3.71 19.59
N LEU A 321 24.97 2.81 18.69
CA LEU A 321 25.27 1.42 19.01
C LEU A 321 26.71 1.28 19.56
N ASP A 322 26.82 1.14 20.88
CA ASP A 322 28.10 1.06 21.60
C ASP A 322 28.78 -0.35 21.53
N SER A 323 28.41 -1.25 20.60
CA SER A 323 28.88 -2.65 20.60
C SER A 323 29.21 -3.30 19.23
N ASN A 324 30.37 -3.97 19.18
CA ASN A 324 30.85 -5.16 18.42
C ASN A 324 30.46 -5.43 16.94
N LEU A 325 29.63 -4.61 16.30
CA LEU A 325 29.24 -4.76 14.89
C LEU A 325 30.25 -4.15 13.91
N SER A 326 31.24 -3.42 14.43
CA SER A 326 32.31 -2.84 13.64
C SER A 326 33.65 -3.48 13.97
N ILE A 327 34.39 -3.86 12.92
CA ILE A 327 35.82 -4.22 12.99
C ILE A 327 36.68 -2.98 13.31
N ASP A 328 36.10 -1.79 13.13
CA ASP A 328 36.70 -0.48 13.37
C ASP A 328 36.08 0.21 14.61
N PRO A 329 36.82 0.35 15.71
CA PRO A 329 36.30 0.90 16.96
C PRO A 329 35.92 2.39 16.87
N ASP A 330 36.29 3.10 15.80
CA ASP A 330 36.05 4.54 15.62
C ASP A 330 34.78 4.87 14.81
N GLN A 331 33.99 3.87 14.40
CA GLN A 331 32.74 4.09 13.67
C GLN A 331 31.58 4.45 14.60
N ASN A 332 30.80 5.48 14.22
CA ASN A 332 29.53 5.78 14.88
C ASN A 332 28.41 5.04 14.15
N ASN A 333 27.99 3.90 14.70
CA ASN A 333 26.85 3.17 14.19
C ASN A 333 25.61 3.64 14.95
N ILE A 334 24.50 3.81 14.24
CA ILE A 334 23.23 4.25 14.82
C ILE A 334 22.10 3.30 14.43
N GLU A 335 21.05 3.31 15.24
CA GLU A 335 19.78 2.66 14.96
C GLU A 335 18.64 3.66 15.18
N PHE A 336 17.70 3.69 14.24
CA PHE A 336 16.48 4.47 14.32
C PHE A 336 15.35 3.63 14.93
N PHE A 337 14.60 4.24 15.84
CA PHE A 337 13.38 3.66 16.41
C PHE A 337 12.20 4.53 16.01
N ILE A 338 11.20 3.93 15.37
CA ILE A 338 10.03 4.63 14.82
C ILE A 338 8.79 4.23 15.63
N GLU A 339 7.91 5.20 15.88
CA GLU A 339 6.53 5.00 16.32
C GLU A 339 5.63 4.84 15.09
N GLY A 340 4.90 3.73 15.05
CA GLY A 340 3.96 3.37 13.99
C GLY A 340 4.07 1.89 13.59
N ASP A 341 3.17 1.45 12.73
CA ASP A 341 2.96 0.06 12.32
C ASP A 341 3.18 -0.21 10.82
N GLY A 342 3.58 0.81 10.05
CA GLY A 342 3.93 0.71 8.63
C GLY A 342 5.26 -0.01 8.35
N ASP A 343 5.54 -0.22 7.05
CA ASP A 343 6.82 -0.75 6.55
C ASP A 343 7.70 0.42 6.11
N TYR A 344 8.82 0.64 6.78
CA TYR A 344 9.61 1.86 6.61
C TYR A 344 10.96 1.61 5.94
N GLU A 345 11.36 2.55 5.10
CA GLU A 345 12.73 2.69 4.60
C GLU A 345 13.34 4.02 5.02
N TYR A 346 14.66 4.06 5.12
CA TYR A 346 15.42 5.15 5.73
C TYR A 346 16.49 5.67 4.79
N ALA A 347 16.66 6.99 4.71
CA ALA A 347 17.79 7.62 4.05
C ALA A 347 18.42 8.66 4.99
N ILE A 348 19.75 8.63 5.13
CA ILE A 348 20.48 9.67 5.89
C ILE A 348 21.25 10.60 4.96
N ASN A 349 21.30 11.90 5.29
CA ASN A 349 22.12 12.91 4.62
C ASN A 349 22.01 12.89 3.07
N ASP A 350 20.78 12.91 2.55
CA ASP A 350 20.47 12.82 1.11
C ASP A 350 21.02 11.55 0.41
N GLY A 351 21.24 10.49 1.19
CA GLY A 351 21.65 9.17 0.72
C GLY A 351 20.52 8.40 0.03
N THR A 352 20.83 7.15 -0.34
CA THR A 352 19.83 6.21 -0.87
C THR A 352 19.01 5.61 0.28
N PHE A 353 17.74 5.32 0.02
CA PHE A 353 16.92 4.55 0.93
C PHE A 353 17.43 3.13 1.13
N GLN A 354 17.27 2.60 2.34
CA GLN A 354 17.49 1.22 2.73
C GLN A 354 16.41 0.77 3.73
N ASP A 355 16.03 -0.51 3.72
CA ASP A 355 15.05 -1.06 4.66
C ASP A 355 15.61 -1.18 6.10
N ASP A 356 16.95 -1.33 6.25
CA ASP A 356 17.57 -1.47 7.56
C ASP A 356 17.56 -0.13 8.32
N ALA A 357 17.03 -0.13 9.55
CA ALA A 357 17.07 1.02 10.45
C ALA A 357 18.49 1.30 11.02
N VAL A 358 19.47 0.46 10.69
CA VAL A 358 20.85 0.53 11.18
C VAL A 358 21.77 1.16 10.14
N PHE A 359 22.44 2.25 10.53
CA PHE A 359 23.43 2.93 9.69
C PHE A 359 24.82 2.83 10.30
N MET A 360 25.78 2.46 9.45
CA MET A 360 27.17 2.25 9.85
C MET A 360 28.02 3.47 9.51
N ASN A 361 28.97 3.79 10.39
CA ASN A 361 29.96 4.85 10.17
C ASN A 361 29.34 6.22 9.82
N VAL A 362 28.31 6.62 10.56
CA VAL A 362 27.69 7.93 10.41
C VAL A 362 28.68 9.01 10.88
N PRO A 363 28.87 10.10 10.10
CA PRO A 363 29.82 11.14 10.46
C PRO A 363 29.40 11.86 11.76
N PRO A 364 30.35 12.22 12.63
CA PRO A 364 30.06 13.09 13.78
C PRO A 364 29.52 14.44 13.32
N GLY A 365 28.62 15.01 14.12
CA GLY A 365 27.97 16.28 13.84
C GLY A 365 26.48 16.14 13.57
N LEU A 366 25.91 17.21 13.02
CA LEU A 366 24.51 17.28 12.64
C LEU A 366 24.28 16.47 11.36
N ASN A 367 23.34 15.53 11.43
CA ASN A 367 22.93 14.66 10.34
C ASN A 367 21.42 14.82 10.14
N THR A 368 20.91 14.36 9.00
CA THR A 368 19.47 14.27 8.74
C THR A 368 19.06 12.85 8.41
N VAL A 369 17.84 12.48 8.79
CA VAL A 369 17.17 11.26 8.35
C VAL A 369 15.83 11.62 7.68
N ILE A 370 15.51 10.90 6.62
CA ILE A 370 14.19 10.88 5.99
C ILE A 370 13.66 9.45 6.14
N ILE A 371 12.43 9.32 6.63
CA ILE A 371 11.75 8.04 6.78
C ILE A 371 10.58 8.03 5.81
N ASN A 372 10.51 6.99 4.98
CA ASN A 372 9.44 6.81 4.00
C ASN A 372 8.64 5.56 4.36
N ASP A 373 7.32 5.67 4.42
CA ASP A 373 6.43 4.52 4.52
C ASP A 373 6.22 3.93 3.12
N LYS A 374 6.60 2.65 2.97
CA LYS A 374 6.51 1.91 1.72
C LYS A 374 5.07 1.57 1.34
N ASN A 375 4.13 1.66 2.28
CA ASN A 375 2.70 1.60 1.99
C ASN A 375 2.17 2.88 1.33
N GLY A 376 3.02 3.90 1.16
CA GLY A 376 2.65 5.17 0.52
C GLY A 376 2.01 6.20 1.45
N CYS A 377 1.92 5.92 2.76
CA CYS A 377 1.25 6.78 3.74
C CYS A 377 2.06 7.97 4.25
N GLY A 378 3.20 8.23 3.62
CA GLY A 378 3.90 9.50 3.72
C GLY A 378 5.39 9.34 3.92
N ILE A 379 6.05 10.48 3.76
CA ILE A 379 7.48 10.64 3.93
C ILE A 379 7.72 11.80 4.89
N THR A 380 8.66 11.67 5.82
CA THR A 380 8.99 12.77 6.73
C THR A 380 9.73 13.88 5.98
N ASP A 381 9.58 15.12 6.45
CA ASP A 381 10.62 16.13 6.20
C ASP A 381 11.98 15.64 6.76
N PRO A 382 13.12 16.16 6.29
CA PRO A 382 14.42 15.83 6.86
C PRO A 382 14.47 16.14 8.37
N ILE A 383 14.60 15.09 9.19
CA ILE A 383 14.67 15.20 10.66
C ILE A 383 16.14 15.29 11.07
N GLU A 384 16.50 16.38 11.75
CA GLU A 384 17.86 16.57 12.26
C GLU A 384 18.14 15.70 13.49
N PHE A 385 19.29 15.02 13.51
CA PHE A 385 19.81 14.30 14.66
C PHE A 385 21.32 14.51 14.82
N LEU A 386 21.82 14.40 16.05
CA LEU A 386 23.22 14.66 16.37
C LEU A 386 23.98 13.37 16.66
N VAL A 387 25.12 13.18 15.99
CA VAL A 387 26.06 12.10 16.28
C VAL A 387 27.29 12.67 16.98
N VAL A 388 27.54 12.21 18.21
CA VAL A 388 28.74 12.59 18.97
C VAL A 388 29.81 11.53 18.82
N GLY A 389 30.87 11.87 18.07
CA GLY A 389 32.00 10.99 17.82
C GLY A 389 33.21 11.29 18.70
N TYR A 390 34.07 10.30 18.91
CA TYR A 390 35.38 10.50 19.52
C TYR A 390 36.31 9.33 19.16
N PRO A 391 37.60 9.59 18.89
CA PRO A 391 38.56 8.51 18.65
C PRO A 391 38.69 7.61 19.87
N LYS A 392 38.67 6.29 19.70
CA LYS A 392 38.95 5.34 20.79
C LYS A 392 40.43 5.29 21.10
N PHE A 393 41.30 5.74 20.18
CA PHE A 393 42.72 5.94 20.46
C PHE A 393 43.32 7.09 19.66
N PHE A 394 44.47 7.58 20.11
CA PHE A 394 45.30 8.53 19.37
C PHE A 394 46.79 8.28 19.63
N THR A 395 47.65 8.71 18.72
CA THR A 395 49.10 8.44 18.67
C THR A 395 49.92 9.73 18.58
N PRO A 396 50.09 10.48 19.69
CA PRO A 396 50.83 11.74 19.69
C PRO A 396 52.35 11.50 19.53
N ASN A 397 52.78 11.25 18.29
CA ASN A 397 54.15 10.90 17.88
C ASN A 397 54.76 11.93 16.91
N GLY A 398 53.95 12.89 16.42
CA GLY A 398 54.35 13.98 15.54
C GLY A 398 54.45 13.60 14.06
N ASP A 399 53.81 12.52 13.62
CA ASP A 399 53.74 12.12 12.22
C ASP A 399 52.58 12.79 11.44
N GLY A 400 51.72 13.53 12.13
CA GLY A 400 50.57 14.23 11.58
C GLY A 400 49.29 13.39 11.49
N ILE A 401 49.30 12.13 11.96
CA ILE A 401 48.16 11.22 11.93
C ILE A 401 47.78 10.85 13.37
N ASN A 402 46.52 11.11 13.75
CA ASN A 402 45.99 10.84 15.09
C ASN A 402 46.84 11.47 16.22
N ASP A 403 47.48 12.62 15.99
CA ASP A 403 48.35 13.28 16.97
C ASP A 403 47.58 13.98 18.10
N ASP A 404 46.32 14.32 17.83
CA ASP A 404 45.42 15.04 18.72
C ASP A 404 44.18 14.21 19.03
N TRP A 405 43.60 14.44 20.21
CA TRP A 405 42.34 13.83 20.63
C TRP A 405 41.31 14.89 21.00
N ASN A 406 40.10 14.77 20.47
CA ASN A 406 38.94 15.63 20.76
C ASN A 406 37.64 14.83 20.64
N VAL A 407 36.55 15.43 21.11
CA VAL A 407 35.18 14.95 20.86
C VAL A 407 34.62 15.78 19.71
N GLU A 408 34.00 15.12 18.75
CA GLU A 408 33.49 15.71 17.50
C GLU A 408 31.95 15.75 17.51
N GLY A 409 31.37 16.72 16.79
CA GLY A 409 29.92 16.88 16.69
C GLY A 409 29.27 17.48 17.93
N ILE A 410 30.01 18.26 18.71
CA ILE A 410 29.53 18.89 19.95
C ILE A 410 29.39 20.41 19.83
N GLU A 411 29.79 21.00 18.70
CA GLU A 411 29.79 22.44 18.44
C GLU A 411 28.42 23.09 18.41
N THR A 412 27.36 22.31 18.10
CA THR A 412 25.97 22.77 18.10
C THR A 412 25.34 22.72 19.50
N LEU A 413 25.98 22.05 20.47
CA LEU A 413 25.44 21.89 21.81
C LEU A 413 25.63 23.16 22.66
N ASN A 414 24.80 23.30 23.70
CA ASN A 414 24.86 24.45 24.59
C ASN A 414 25.93 24.27 25.67
N ASN A 415 26.98 25.11 25.62
CA ASN A 415 28.12 25.11 26.54
C ASN A 415 28.77 23.72 26.75
N PRO A 416 29.17 23.01 25.68
CA PRO A 416 29.80 21.71 25.78
C PRO A 416 31.20 21.83 26.42
N VAL A 417 31.48 20.96 27.38
CA VAL A 417 32.79 20.87 28.04
C VAL A 417 33.21 19.42 28.18
N VAL A 418 34.45 19.12 27.79
CA VAL A 418 35.06 17.79 27.94
C VAL A 418 36.19 17.88 28.96
N TYR A 419 36.17 16.97 29.94
CA TYR A 419 37.19 16.83 30.96
C TYR A 419 37.93 15.50 30.78
N ILE A 420 39.26 15.52 30.72
CA ILE A 420 40.11 14.33 30.55
C ILE A 420 40.83 14.01 31.86
N PHE A 421 40.82 12.75 32.26
CA PHE A 421 41.36 12.25 33.52
C PHE A 421 42.33 11.08 33.32
N ASP A 422 43.30 10.96 34.23
CA ASP A 422 44.09 9.73 34.35
C ASP A 422 43.31 8.61 35.07
N ARG A 423 43.92 7.42 35.14
CA ARG A 423 43.38 6.24 35.84
C ARG A 423 43.13 6.41 37.34
N TYR A 424 43.63 7.48 37.95
CA TYR A 424 43.43 7.80 39.37
C TYR A 424 42.38 8.91 39.57
N GLY A 425 41.76 9.39 38.48
CA GLY A 425 40.76 10.46 38.51
C GLY A 425 41.36 11.87 38.57
N LYS A 426 42.67 12.03 38.34
CA LYS A 426 43.29 13.36 38.28
C LYS A 426 42.90 14.04 36.96
N LEU A 427 42.33 15.24 37.05
CA LEU A 427 42.05 16.08 35.88
C LEU A 427 43.35 16.50 35.18
N LEU A 428 43.45 16.18 33.90
CA LEU A 428 44.60 16.51 33.04
C LEU A 428 44.29 17.69 32.13
N LYS A 429 43.11 17.70 31.52
CA LYS A 429 42.73 18.70 30.51
C LYS A 429 41.24 19.01 30.59
N GLN A 430 40.90 20.25 30.27
CA GLN A 430 39.54 20.69 29.98
C GLN A 430 39.54 21.23 28.55
N LEU A 431 38.59 20.81 27.74
CA LEU A 431 38.43 21.16 26.33
C LEU A 431 37.03 21.75 26.11
N GLY A 432 36.94 22.82 25.32
CA GLY A 432 35.70 23.25 24.67
C GLY A 432 35.47 22.50 23.34
N ALA A 433 34.42 22.88 22.61
CA ALA A 433 34.04 22.22 21.36
C ALA A 433 35.12 22.20 20.26
N ASN A 434 35.99 23.21 20.23
CA ASN A 434 37.02 23.37 19.20
C ASN A 434 38.44 23.09 19.71
N ASP A 435 38.57 22.58 20.94
CA ASP A 435 39.87 22.31 21.55
C ASP A 435 40.26 20.83 21.37
N SER A 436 41.56 20.56 21.30
CA SER A 436 42.13 19.21 21.27
C SER A 436 43.15 18.96 22.38
N TRP A 437 43.52 17.69 22.55
CA TRP A 437 44.58 17.26 23.45
C TRP A 437 45.68 16.48 22.72
N ASP A 438 46.91 16.98 22.83
CA ASP A 438 48.14 16.45 22.24
C ASP A 438 48.84 15.36 23.09
N GLY A 439 48.18 14.88 24.15
CA GLY A 439 48.77 13.90 25.08
C GLY A 439 49.83 14.47 26.04
N ASN A 440 49.97 15.79 26.16
CA ASN A 440 50.85 16.43 27.13
C ASN A 440 50.09 16.98 28.34
N TYR A 441 50.71 16.91 29.52
CA TYR A 441 50.24 17.56 30.74
C TYR A 441 51.38 18.37 31.36
N ASN A 442 51.19 19.69 31.50
CA ASN A 442 52.22 20.61 32.01
C ASN A 442 53.58 20.48 31.29
N GLY A 443 53.55 20.26 29.97
CA GLY A 443 54.74 20.10 29.13
C GLY A 443 55.42 18.73 29.23
N GLN A 444 54.85 17.77 29.97
CA GLN A 444 55.33 16.40 30.03
C GLN A 444 54.42 15.47 29.24
N GLN A 445 55.05 14.58 28.47
CA GLN A 445 54.36 13.52 27.74
C GLN A 445 53.70 12.52 28.69
N MET A 446 52.40 12.33 28.54
CA MET A 446 51.63 11.38 29.34
C MET A 446 51.89 9.93 28.91
N THR A 447 51.72 8.97 29.81
CA THR A 447 52.05 7.55 29.54
C THR A 447 51.11 6.91 28.51
N SER A 448 51.61 5.96 27.71
CA SER A 448 50.78 5.11 26.84
C SER A 448 49.91 4.18 27.69
N THR A 449 48.63 4.50 27.83
CA THR A 449 47.63 3.82 28.65
C THR A 449 46.23 4.37 28.33
N ASP A 450 45.22 3.89 29.04
CA ASP A 450 43.85 4.39 28.92
C ASP A 450 43.64 5.65 29.77
N TYR A 451 42.82 6.54 29.23
CA TYR A 451 42.38 7.78 29.85
C TYR A 451 40.86 7.81 29.83
N TRP A 452 40.27 8.51 30.79
CA TRP A 452 38.83 8.64 30.91
C TRP A 452 38.44 10.06 30.57
N PHE A 453 37.29 10.23 29.93
CA PHE A 453 36.71 11.55 29.78
C PHE A 453 35.29 11.59 30.31
N ARG A 454 34.93 12.79 30.75
CA ARG A 454 33.56 13.17 31.09
C ARG A 454 33.18 14.34 30.19
N PHE A 455 32.11 14.13 29.43
CA PHE A 455 31.53 15.14 28.55
C PHE A 455 30.26 15.67 29.21
N GLU A 456 30.15 16.99 29.33
CA GLU A 456 29.01 17.71 29.90
C GLU A 456 28.48 18.72 28.90
N TYR A 457 27.15 18.83 28.79
CA TYR A 457 26.48 19.85 27.99
C TYR A 457 25.14 20.21 28.61
N GLY A 458 24.64 21.41 28.30
CA GLY A 458 23.28 21.82 28.62
C GLY A 458 22.32 21.39 27.51
N ASP A 459 21.16 20.89 27.89
CA ASP A 459 20.10 20.46 27.00
C ASP A 459 18.75 21.05 27.44
N MET A 460 17.83 21.30 26.53
CA MET A 460 16.53 21.90 26.83
C MET A 460 15.45 20.83 26.79
N GLU A 461 15.03 20.33 27.96
CA GLU A 461 13.91 19.39 28.10
C GLU A 461 12.71 20.14 28.67
N ASP A 462 11.55 20.11 28.00
CA ASP A 462 10.33 20.81 28.44
C ASP A 462 10.53 22.29 28.80
N ASN A 463 11.37 23.01 28.04
CA ASN A 463 11.81 24.39 28.29
C ASN A 463 12.66 24.59 29.57
N LEU A 464 13.18 23.53 30.16
CA LEU A 464 14.12 23.57 31.28
C LEU A 464 15.52 23.19 30.81
N LEU A 465 16.51 23.99 31.20
CA LEU A 465 17.91 23.65 30.96
C LEU A 465 18.35 22.53 31.92
N VAL A 466 18.63 21.35 31.38
CA VAL A 466 19.09 20.16 32.09
C VAL A 466 20.57 19.92 31.74
N ALA A 467 21.38 19.56 32.75
CA ALA A 467 22.76 19.18 32.53
C ALA A 467 22.84 17.68 32.17
N LYS A 468 23.38 17.37 30.99
CA LYS A 468 23.65 16.00 30.54
C LYS A 468 25.11 15.64 30.79
N THR A 469 25.39 14.36 30.98
CA THR A 469 26.77 13.89 31.21
C THR A 469 26.99 12.51 30.61
N ARG A 470 28.03 12.36 29.78
CA ARG A 470 28.53 11.06 29.30
C ARG A 470 29.92 10.78 29.87
N LYS A 471 30.21 9.52 30.22
CA LYS A 471 31.52 9.08 30.74
C LYS A 471 31.97 7.83 29.99
N THR A 472 33.20 7.87 29.48
CA THR A 472 33.80 6.79 28.70
C THR A 472 35.33 6.93 28.74
N HIS A 473 36.07 6.09 28.03
CA HIS A 473 37.52 6.09 27.93
C HIS A 473 38.02 6.09 26.49
N PHE A 474 39.32 6.33 26.33
CA PHE A 474 40.10 6.17 25.10
C PHE A 474 41.55 5.81 25.45
N SER A 475 42.33 5.34 24.48
CA SER A 475 43.73 4.96 24.69
C SER A 475 44.70 5.95 24.05
N LEU A 476 45.72 6.38 24.78
CA LEU A 476 46.90 7.03 24.21
C LEU A 476 47.91 5.93 23.85
N LYS A 477 48.36 5.88 22.60
CA LYS A 477 49.39 4.94 22.12
C LYS A 477 50.62 5.70 21.63
N ARG A 478 51.81 5.10 21.72
CA ARG A 478 53.07 5.65 21.17
C ARG A 478 53.97 4.55 20.65
#